data_AF-A0AAN0RJN5-F1
#
_entry.id   AF-A0AAN0RJN5-F1
#
_cell.length_a   1.000
_cell.length_b   1.000
_cell.length_c   1.000
_cell.angle_alpha   90.00
_cell.angle_beta   90.00
_cell.angle_gamma   90.00
#
_symmetry.space_group_name_H-M   'P 1'
#
loop_
_entity.id
_entity.type
_entity.pdbx_description
1 polymer ?
#
loop_
_entity_poly.entity_id
_entity_poly.type
_entity_poly.pdbx_seq_one_letter_code
_entity_poly.pdbx_strand_id
1 'polypeptide(L)'
;MRMKYGVIIALALAISGCQRAVPTDVIRSGNQMATETAPGATQEAPPVNQISNEQDFEVVATAQTVESDAERIAANRAKYIVMDVQALPRRPGRRPNVVDYALRTNNPIGVQLYNRFGTGLKVISFGGCDRYRSKDEAQQDFLAKGGPERDAYGLDPDGDGFACGWDPRPFRLAVAN
;
A
#
# COMPACT_ATOMS: atom_id res chain seq x y z
N MET A 1 34.27 -34.60 48.05
CA MET A 1 34.66 -33.21 47.72
C MET A 1 35.37 -33.22 46.37
N ARG A 2 34.68 -32.91 45.27
CA ARG A 2 35.25 -32.82 43.91
C ARG A 2 34.85 -31.48 43.32
N MET A 3 35.80 -30.54 43.32
CA MET A 3 35.72 -29.29 42.57
C MET A 3 35.97 -29.59 41.09
N LYS A 4 35.03 -29.21 40.22
CA LYS A 4 35.31 -29.01 38.79
C LYS A 4 34.82 -27.63 38.41
N TYR A 5 35.80 -26.81 38.06
CA TYR A 5 35.70 -25.43 37.63
C TYR A 5 34.89 -25.33 36.34
N GLY A 6 33.75 -24.64 36.39
CA GLY A 6 33.04 -24.18 35.21
C GLY A 6 33.50 -22.76 34.89
N VAL A 7 34.33 -22.61 33.86
CA VAL A 7 34.70 -21.31 33.30
C VAL A 7 33.47 -20.76 32.57
N ILE A 8 32.83 -19.74 33.13
CA ILE A 8 31.74 -19.00 32.50
C ILE A 8 32.38 -17.97 31.57
N ILE A 9 32.43 -18.26 30.27
CA ILE A 9 32.81 -17.29 29.24
C ILE A 9 31.60 -16.37 29.03
N ALA A 10 31.64 -15.19 29.64
CA ALA A 10 30.69 -14.13 29.38
C ALA A 10 30.96 -13.55 27.97
N LEU A 11 30.18 -13.99 26.99
CA LEU A 11 30.18 -13.42 25.65
C LEU A 11 29.43 -12.08 25.70
N ALA A 12 30.16 -10.96 25.76
CA ALA A 12 29.58 -9.63 25.69
C ALA A 12 29.01 -9.38 24.27
N LEU A 13 27.68 -9.43 24.16
CA LEU A 13 26.96 -9.07 22.95
C LEU A 13 26.90 -7.52 22.88
N ALA A 14 27.81 -6.90 22.14
CA ALA A 14 27.74 -5.48 21.84
C ALA A 14 26.56 -5.24 20.89
N ILE A 15 25.43 -4.77 21.43
CA ILE A 15 24.29 -4.32 20.64
C ILE A 15 24.68 -2.98 20.01
N SER A 16 25.34 -3.02 18.85
CA SER A 16 25.45 -1.86 17.99
C SER A 16 24.07 -1.56 17.42
N GLY A 17 23.37 -0.62 18.05
CA GLY A 17 22.16 -0.03 17.49
C GLY A 17 22.50 0.66 16.17
N CYS A 18 22.01 0.11 15.05
CA CYS A 18 21.92 0.84 13.80
C CYS A 18 20.83 1.91 13.97
N GLN A 19 21.22 3.12 14.40
CA GLN A 19 20.34 4.28 14.29
C GLN A 19 20.22 4.62 12.80
N ARG A 20 19.04 4.39 12.22
CA ARG A 20 18.65 4.99 10.93
C ARG A 20 18.55 6.50 11.15
N ALA A 21 19.62 7.22 10.84
CA ALA A 21 19.53 8.66 10.61
C ALA A 21 18.77 8.86 9.29
N VAL A 22 17.48 9.15 9.38
CA VAL A 22 16.71 9.67 8.25
C VAL A 22 17.00 11.18 8.21
N PRO A 23 17.63 11.73 7.16
CA PRO A 23 17.74 13.17 7.03
C PRO A 23 16.34 13.75 6.85
N THR A 24 15.88 14.50 7.84
CA THR A 24 14.56 15.17 7.88
C THR A 24 14.48 16.44 7.02
N ASP A 25 15.46 16.66 6.14
CA ASP A 25 15.62 17.94 5.43
C ASP A 25 14.67 18.10 4.24
N VAL A 26 13.88 17.07 3.89
CA VAL A 26 12.97 17.12 2.72
C VAL A 26 11.52 17.47 3.11
N ILE A 27 11.16 17.54 4.40
CA ILE A 27 9.80 17.91 4.84
C ILE A 27 9.79 19.34 5.41
N ARG A 28 10.27 20.31 4.64
CA ARG A 28 9.96 21.74 4.88
C ARG A 28 10.06 22.60 3.62
N SER A 29 9.41 22.18 2.54
CA SER A 29 8.88 23.11 1.55
C SER A 29 7.36 23.08 1.64
N GLY A 30 6.87 23.50 2.80
CA GLY A 30 5.48 23.95 2.92
C GLY A 30 5.41 25.34 2.32
N ASN A 31 4.51 25.53 1.37
CA ASN A 31 4.14 26.79 0.76
C ASN A 31 3.97 27.88 1.85
N GLN A 32 5.00 28.70 2.05
CA GLN A 32 4.88 29.96 2.76
C GLN A 32 4.82 31.06 1.73
N MET A 33 3.60 31.48 1.44
CA MET A 33 3.30 32.72 0.76
C MET A 33 3.72 33.84 1.72
N ALA A 34 4.97 34.29 1.60
CA ALA A 34 5.46 35.44 2.34
C ALA A 34 4.69 36.68 1.85
N THR A 35 3.76 37.17 2.66
CA THR A 35 3.22 38.52 2.52
C THR A 35 4.12 39.45 3.33
N GLU A 36 5.16 39.98 2.69
CA GLU A 36 5.84 41.17 3.21
C GLU A 36 5.02 42.41 2.81
N THR A 37 4.49 43.09 3.83
CA THR A 37 3.93 44.44 3.67
C THR A 37 5.10 45.42 3.75
N ALA A 38 5.56 45.92 2.60
CA ALA A 38 6.53 47.00 2.52
C ALA A 38 5.80 48.38 2.42
N PRO A 39 6.28 49.41 3.13
CA PRO A 39 5.64 50.71 3.18
C PRO A 39 5.85 51.48 1.86
N GLY A 40 4.75 52.01 1.34
CA GLY A 40 4.66 53.22 0.51
C GLY A 40 5.88 53.60 -0.33
N ALA A 41 6.09 52.89 -1.43
CA ALA A 41 6.59 53.50 -2.65
C ALA A 41 5.73 52.94 -3.78
N THR A 42 5.03 53.82 -4.50
CA THR A 42 4.38 53.49 -5.76
C THR A 42 5.50 53.12 -6.75
N GLN A 43 5.98 51.88 -6.69
CA GLN A 43 6.62 51.27 -7.85
C GLN A 43 5.47 50.96 -8.79
N GLU A 44 5.17 51.94 -9.63
CA GLU A 44 4.42 51.72 -10.85
C GLU A 44 5.00 50.47 -11.51
N ALA A 45 4.18 49.42 -11.65
CA ALA A 45 4.59 48.26 -12.42
C ALA A 45 5.10 48.82 -13.75
N PRO A 46 6.34 48.47 -14.19
CA PRO A 46 6.85 48.99 -15.44
C PRO A 46 5.77 48.73 -16.48
N PRO A 47 5.46 49.70 -17.34
CA PRO A 47 4.39 49.55 -18.31
C PRO A 47 4.58 48.18 -18.97
N VAL A 48 3.51 47.39 -19.08
CA VAL A 48 3.50 46.17 -19.90
C VAL A 48 3.52 46.57 -21.39
N ASN A 49 4.46 47.44 -21.75
CA ASN A 49 4.73 47.91 -23.10
C ASN A 49 5.89 47.15 -23.75
N GLN A 50 6.43 46.14 -23.06
CA GLN A 50 7.36 45.18 -23.62
C GLN A 50 6.64 43.84 -23.75
N ILE A 51 6.07 43.63 -24.94
CA ILE A 51 5.75 42.31 -25.44
C ILE A 51 7.03 41.47 -25.33
N SER A 52 6.98 40.35 -24.61
CA SER A 52 8.09 39.38 -24.59
C SER A 52 8.38 38.98 -26.03
N ASN A 53 9.64 38.74 -26.38
CA ASN A 53 10.03 38.30 -27.72
C ASN A 53 9.30 37.02 -28.18
N GLU A 54 8.78 36.25 -27.22
CA GLU A 54 7.99 35.04 -27.33
C GLU A 54 6.54 35.30 -27.78
N GLN A 55 6.11 36.57 -27.82
CA GLN A 55 4.80 37.03 -28.31
C GLN A 55 4.92 37.91 -29.58
N ASP A 56 6.12 38.08 -30.14
CA ASP A 56 6.38 38.76 -31.43
C ASP A 56 6.58 37.73 -32.55
N PHE A 57 5.69 37.72 -33.54
CA PHE A 57 5.68 36.72 -34.62
C PHE A 57 6.92 36.80 -35.54
N GLU A 58 7.47 37.98 -35.78
CA GLU A 58 8.64 38.17 -36.65
C GLU A 58 9.91 37.65 -35.96
N VAL A 59 10.04 37.93 -34.65
CA VAL A 59 11.16 37.47 -33.82
C VAL A 59 11.13 35.96 -33.66
N VAL A 60 9.96 35.37 -33.40
CA VAL A 60 9.80 33.92 -33.27
C VAL A 60 10.07 33.21 -34.60
N ALA A 61 9.60 33.75 -35.73
CA ALA A 61 9.78 33.13 -37.05
C ALA A 61 11.26 33.05 -37.48
N THR A 62 12.10 34.00 -37.02
CA THR A 62 13.54 33.96 -37.28
C THR A 62 14.33 33.17 -36.23
N ALA A 63 13.90 33.19 -34.97
CA ALA A 63 14.58 32.50 -33.89
C ALA A 63 14.29 30.99 -33.81
N GLN A 64 13.08 30.56 -34.23
CA GLN A 64 12.64 29.16 -34.21
C GLN A 64 12.49 28.66 -35.66
N THR A 65 13.57 28.15 -36.23
CA THR A 65 13.53 27.58 -37.58
C THR A 65 13.00 26.14 -37.57
N VAL A 66 12.57 25.67 -38.73
CA VAL A 66 12.09 24.29 -38.93
C VAL A 66 13.18 23.27 -38.58
N GLU A 67 14.43 23.59 -38.87
CA GLU A 67 15.59 22.76 -38.59
C GLU A 67 15.84 22.63 -37.09
N SER A 68 15.81 23.75 -36.36
CA SER A 68 15.96 23.75 -34.89
C SER A 68 14.85 22.93 -34.21
N ASP A 69 13.63 23.05 -34.71
CA ASP A 69 12.50 22.29 -34.17
C ASP A 69 12.61 20.80 -34.50
N ALA A 70 13.07 20.45 -35.71
CA ALA A 70 13.35 19.07 -36.09
C ALA A 70 14.44 18.43 -35.20
N GLU A 71 15.50 19.15 -34.87
CA GLU A 71 16.57 18.70 -33.97
C GLU A 71 16.03 18.46 -32.55
N ARG A 72 15.20 19.37 -32.03
CA ARG A 72 14.55 19.20 -30.71
C ARG A 72 13.62 18.00 -30.69
N ILE A 73 12.81 17.81 -31.73
CA ILE A 73 11.95 16.64 -31.87
C ILE A 73 12.79 15.36 -31.94
N ALA A 74 13.90 15.36 -32.69
CA ALA A 74 14.82 14.22 -32.75
C ALA A 74 15.45 13.92 -31.39
N ALA A 75 15.91 14.94 -30.66
CA ALA A 75 16.47 14.79 -29.32
C ALA A 75 15.43 14.27 -28.31
N ASN A 76 14.17 14.70 -28.42
CA ASN A 76 13.08 14.21 -27.59
C ASN A 76 12.71 12.77 -27.93
N ARG A 77 12.65 12.42 -29.23
CA ARG A 77 12.41 11.04 -29.70
C ARG A 77 13.53 10.08 -29.26
N ALA A 78 14.78 10.53 -29.28
CA ALA A 78 15.92 9.72 -28.82
C ALA A 78 15.88 9.41 -27.31
N LYS A 79 15.20 10.23 -26.52
CA LYS A 79 15.02 10.04 -25.06
C LYS A 79 13.70 9.34 -24.71
N TYR A 80 12.82 9.16 -25.68
CA TYR A 80 11.51 8.58 -25.45
C TYR A 80 11.63 7.07 -25.27
N ILE A 81 11.22 6.58 -24.11
CA ILE A 81 11.15 5.15 -23.82
C ILE A 81 9.67 4.77 -23.70
N VAL A 82 9.21 3.90 -24.61
CA VAL A 82 7.90 3.25 -24.50
C VAL A 82 8.08 1.99 -23.67
N MET A 83 7.32 1.88 -22.59
CA MET A 83 7.21 0.63 -21.85
C MET A 83 5.88 -0.02 -22.24
N ASP A 84 5.94 -1.27 -22.66
CA ASP A 84 4.73 -2.04 -22.94
C ASP A 84 4.00 -2.40 -21.64
N VAL A 85 2.67 -2.32 -21.67
CA VAL A 85 1.84 -2.68 -20.52
C VAL A 85 1.71 -4.20 -20.47
N GLN A 86 2.48 -4.85 -19.61
CA GLN A 86 2.36 -6.30 -19.41
C GLN A 86 1.14 -6.62 -18.54
N ALA A 87 0.33 -7.59 -18.97
CA ALA A 87 -0.77 -8.10 -18.16
C ALA A 87 -0.24 -8.71 -16.86
N LEU A 88 -0.94 -8.44 -15.74
CA LEU A 88 -0.58 -8.99 -14.44
C LEU A 88 -0.54 -10.52 -14.48
N PRO A 89 0.46 -11.15 -13.83
CA PRO A 89 0.52 -12.60 -13.75
C PRO A 89 -0.72 -13.14 -13.04
N ARG A 90 -1.30 -14.23 -13.56
CA ARG A 90 -2.40 -14.92 -12.90
C ARG A 90 -1.85 -15.63 -11.67
N ARG A 91 -2.51 -15.49 -10.52
CA ARG A 91 -2.13 -16.18 -9.28
C ARG A 91 -2.09 -17.70 -9.53
N PRO A 92 -0.96 -18.38 -9.24
CA PRO A 92 -0.92 -19.83 -9.32
C PRO A 92 -1.69 -20.43 -8.14
N GLY A 93 -2.61 -21.36 -8.44
CA GLY A 93 -3.39 -22.11 -7.44
C GLY A 93 -4.89 -21.79 -7.42
N ARG A 94 -5.71 -22.81 -7.12
CA ARG A 94 -7.18 -22.71 -7.00
C ARG A 94 -7.66 -22.43 -5.57
N ARG A 95 -6.82 -21.82 -4.73
CA ARG A 95 -7.27 -21.47 -3.37
C ARG A 95 -8.32 -20.35 -3.45
N PRO A 96 -9.38 -20.38 -2.63
CA PRO A 96 -10.38 -19.32 -2.60
C PRO A 96 -9.77 -17.95 -2.33
N ASN A 97 -10.33 -16.91 -2.94
CA ASN A 97 -9.92 -15.54 -2.71
C ASN A 97 -10.80 -14.92 -1.63
N VAL A 98 -10.19 -14.46 -0.53
CA VAL A 98 -10.88 -13.82 0.59
C VAL A 98 -11.44 -12.45 0.23
N VAL A 99 -10.81 -11.73 -0.68
CA VAL A 99 -11.31 -10.43 -1.15
C VAL A 99 -12.58 -10.63 -1.97
N ASP A 100 -12.58 -11.61 -2.88
CA ASP A 100 -13.78 -11.99 -3.64
C ASP A 100 -14.91 -12.41 -2.69
N TYR A 101 -14.60 -13.19 -1.65
CA TYR A 101 -15.55 -13.54 -0.60
C TYR A 101 -16.09 -12.33 0.16
N ALA A 102 -15.24 -11.36 0.49
CA ALA A 102 -15.65 -10.12 1.17
C ALA A 102 -16.68 -9.33 0.34
N LEU A 103 -16.44 -9.26 -0.98
CA LEU A 103 -17.23 -8.44 -1.90
C LEU A 103 -18.56 -9.10 -2.30
N ARG A 104 -18.58 -10.43 -2.44
CA ARG A 104 -19.79 -11.16 -2.82
C ARG A 104 -20.77 -11.41 -1.67
N THR A 105 -20.29 -11.32 -0.42
CA THR A 105 -21.11 -11.59 0.78
C THR A 105 -21.49 -10.30 1.48
N ASN A 106 -22.65 -10.29 2.12
CA ASN A 106 -23.09 -9.20 2.98
C ASN A 106 -23.37 -9.67 4.42
N ASN A 107 -22.73 -10.76 4.85
CA ASN A 107 -22.90 -11.27 6.21
C ASN A 107 -22.49 -10.18 7.22
N PRO A 108 -23.30 -9.93 8.27
CA PRO A 108 -22.91 -9.05 9.36
C PRO A 108 -21.91 -9.76 10.27
N ILE A 109 -20.94 -9.02 10.81
CA ILE A 109 -19.94 -9.55 11.75
C ILE A 109 -20.63 -9.89 13.08
N GLY A 110 -20.33 -11.06 13.64
CA GLY A 110 -20.83 -11.54 14.93
C GLY A 110 -22.30 -11.94 14.95
N VAL A 111 -22.98 -11.94 13.79
CA VAL A 111 -24.38 -12.40 13.67
C VAL A 111 -24.38 -13.84 13.18
N GLN A 112 -24.93 -14.74 13.98
CA GLN A 112 -25.01 -16.15 13.63
C GLN A 112 -25.95 -16.36 12.44
N LEU A 113 -25.37 -16.73 11.29
CA LEU A 113 -26.09 -17.14 10.08
C LEU A 113 -26.02 -18.65 9.86
N TYR A 114 -24.98 -19.31 10.39
CA TYR A 114 -24.73 -20.72 10.24
C TYR A 114 -24.75 -21.41 11.61
N ASN A 115 -25.46 -22.53 11.71
CA ASN A 115 -25.52 -23.30 12.95
C ASN A 115 -24.16 -23.97 13.24
N ARG A 116 -23.66 -23.82 14.47
CA ARG A 116 -22.33 -24.28 14.92
C ARG A 116 -22.38 -25.35 16.01
N PHE A 117 -23.45 -26.13 16.09
CA PHE A 117 -23.53 -27.22 17.05
C PHE A 117 -22.29 -28.15 16.96
N GLY A 118 -21.62 -28.36 18.09
CA GLY A 118 -20.47 -29.26 18.21
C GLY A 118 -19.14 -28.74 17.65
N THR A 119 -19.00 -27.46 17.30
CA THR A 119 -17.71 -26.89 16.85
C THR A 119 -16.63 -26.89 17.93
N GLY A 120 -16.98 -26.75 19.21
CA GLY A 120 -16.01 -26.75 20.31
C GLY A 120 -15.11 -27.99 20.36
N LEU A 121 -15.65 -29.19 20.11
CA LEU A 121 -14.87 -30.43 20.06
C LEU A 121 -13.94 -30.50 18.84
N LYS A 122 -14.32 -29.84 17.73
CA LYS A 122 -13.50 -29.76 16.52
C LYS A 122 -12.28 -28.87 16.75
N VAL A 123 -12.45 -27.72 17.43
CA VAL A 123 -11.34 -26.81 17.76
C VAL A 123 -10.26 -27.55 18.55
N ILE A 124 -10.65 -28.35 19.54
CA ILE A 124 -9.73 -29.12 20.37
C ILE A 124 -9.00 -30.19 19.54
N SER A 125 -9.70 -30.85 18.62
CA SER A 125 -9.16 -31.98 17.85
C SER A 125 -8.26 -31.56 16.68
N PHE A 126 -8.57 -30.47 16.01
CA PHE A 126 -7.90 -30.07 14.76
C PHE A 126 -6.98 -28.87 14.92
N GLY A 127 -7.01 -28.17 16.05
CA GLY A 127 -6.34 -26.89 16.25
C GLY A 127 -7.20 -25.74 15.73
N GLY A 128 -7.43 -24.75 16.59
CA GLY A 128 -8.22 -23.56 16.27
C GLY A 128 -7.45 -22.49 15.50
N CYS A 129 -7.72 -21.23 15.81
CA CYS A 129 -7.17 -20.08 15.09
C CYS A 129 -5.65 -19.90 15.22
N ASP A 130 -5.04 -20.38 16.30
CA ASP A 130 -3.61 -20.20 16.60
C ASP A 130 -2.66 -20.90 15.62
N ARG A 131 -3.18 -21.81 14.77
CA ARG A 131 -2.38 -22.50 13.76
C ARG A 131 -2.07 -21.66 12.53
N TYR A 132 -2.81 -20.56 12.31
CA TYR A 132 -2.67 -19.73 11.13
C TYR A 132 -1.82 -18.51 11.44
N ARG A 133 -1.00 -18.08 10.48
CA ARG A 133 -0.16 -16.90 10.65
C ARG A 133 -0.94 -15.60 10.55
N SER A 134 -2.10 -15.64 9.88
CA SER A 134 -3.00 -14.49 9.75
C SER A 134 -4.46 -14.93 9.67
N LYS A 135 -5.37 -13.99 9.95
CA LYS A 135 -6.81 -14.19 9.78
C LYS A 135 -7.18 -14.44 8.31
N ASP A 136 -6.51 -13.79 7.37
CA ASP A 136 -6.72 -14.03 5.93
C ASP A 136 -6.39 -15.48 5.56
N GLU A 137 -5.32 -16.05 6.11
CA GLU A 137 -4.94 -17.44 5.88
C GLU A 137 -5.98 -18.41 6.47
N ALA A 138 -6.47 -18.12 7.68
CA ALA A 138 -7.55 -18.88 8.31
C ALA A 138 -8.83 -18.83 7.46
N GLN A 139 -9.22 -17.66 6.97
CA GLN A 139 -10.40 -17.51 6.11
C GLN A 139 -10.23 -18.24 4.77
N GLN A 140 -9.04 -18.19 4.15
CA GLN A 140 -8.77 -18.97 2.93
C GLN A 140 -8.91 -20.47 3.16
N ASP A 141 -8.42 -20.98 4.28
CA ASP A 141 -8.53 -22.40 4.59
C ASP A 141 -9.95 -22.82 4.96
N PHE A 142 -10.65 -22.00 5.73
CA PHE A 142 -12.07 -22.15 6.02
C PHE A 142 -12.90 -22.30 4.73
N LEU A 143 -12.75 -21.37 3.78
CA LEU A 143 -13.43 -21.41 2.49
C LEU A 143 -13.01 -22.64 1.67
N ALA A 144 -11.72 -23.00 1.69
CA ALA A 144 -11.23 -24.16 0.95
C ALA A 144 -11.79 -25.48 1.50
N LYS A 145 -12.17 -25.51 2.78
CA LYS A 145 -12.76 -26.67 3.45
C LYS A 145 -14.29 -26.70 3.39
N GLY A 146 -14.90 -25.72 2.73
CA GLY A 146 -16.35 -25.65 2.50
C GLY A 146 -17.10 -24.76 3.47
N GLY A 147 -16.41 -23.86 4.18
CA GLY A 147 -17.06 -22.75 4.87
C GLY A 147 -17.73 -21.80 3.88
N PRO A 148 -18.81 -21.10 4.28
CA PRO A 148 -19.36 -21.05 5.63
C PRO A 148 -20.32 -22.19 6.02
N GLU A 149 -20.76 -23.02 5.07
CA GLU A 149 -21.70 -24.11 5.32
C GLU A 149 -21.09 -25.19 6.21
N ARG A 150 -19.82 -25.53 5.97
CA ARG A 150 -19.09 -26.55 6.73
C ARG A 150 -17.86 -25.98 7.42
N ASP A 151 -17.99 -25.79 8.73
CA ASP A 151 -16.85 -25.52 9.60
C ASP A 151 -16.19 -26.82 10.07
N ALA A 152 -15.18 -27.26 9.31
CA ALA A 152 -14.47 -28.51 9.54
C ALA A 152 -13.55 -28.45 10.77
N TYR A 153 -13.02 -27.27 11.10
CA TYR A 153 -12.02 -27.10 12.17
C TYR A 153 -12.51 -26.25 13.34
N GLY A 154 -13.75 -25.76 13.30
CA GLY A 154 -14.29 -24.90 14.36
C GLY A 154 -13.74 -23.48 14.30
N LEU A 155 -13.40 -22.98 13.11
CA LEU A 155 -12.76 -21.67 12.95
C LEU A 155 -13.75 -20.50 13.07
N ASP A 156 -15.05 -20.75 12.94
CA ASP A 156 -16.11 -19.74 12.99
C ASP A 156 -17.14 -20.15 14.08
N PRO A 157 -16.82 -19.98 15.38
CA PRO A 157 -17.66 -20.43 16.49
C PRO A 157 -18.97 -19.64 16.62
N ASP A 158 -18.96 -18.36 16.25
CA ASP A 158 -20.13 -17.47 16.23
C ASP A 158 -21.02 -17.69 14.99
N GLY A 159 -20.49 -18.30 13.94
CA GLY A 159 -21.26 -18.73 12.78
C GLY A 159 -21.67 -17.59 11.88
N ASP A 160 -20.89 -16.52 11.83
CA ASP A 160 -21.14 -15.35 10.96
C ASP A 160 -20.57 -15.55 9.54
N GLY A 161 -19.82 -16.64 9.34
CA GLY A 161 -19.16 -16.98 8.08
C GLY A 161 -17.76 -16.39 7.94
N PHE A 162 -17.19 -15.85 9.03
CA PHE A 162 -15.86 -15.25 9.08
C PHE A 162 -14.98 -15.96 10.12
N ALA A 163 -14.12 -16.85 9.63
CA ALA A 163 -13.18 -17.61 10.43
C ALA A 163 -12.27 -16.69 11.25
N CYS A 164 -12.09 -17.03 12.53
CA CYS A 164 -11.15 -16.41 13.45
C CYS A 164 -11.37 -14.89 13.61
N GLY A 165 -12.63 -14.45 13.50
CA GLY A 165 -13.01 -13.04 13.57
C GLY A 165 -12.37 -12.22 12.46
N TRP A 166 -12.28 -12.79 11.26
CA TRP A 166 -11.82 -12.10 10.06
C TRP A 166 -12.80 -10.98 9.69
N ASP A 167 -12.29 -9.80 9.30
CA ASP A 167 -13.10 -8.62 9.05
C ASP A 167 -13.16 -8.31 7.54
N PRO A 168 -14.34 -8.42 6.88
CA PRO A 168 -14.48 -8.11 5.46
C PRO A 168 -14.53 -6.61 5.15
N ARG A 169 -14.77 -5.75 6.15
CA ARG A 169 -15.07 -4.32 5.94
C ARG A 169 -13.98 -3.56 5.20
N PRO A 170 -12.67 -3.75 5.47
CA PRO A 170 -11.62 -3.03 4.74
C PRO A 170 -11.69 -3.28 3.22
N PHE A 171 -12.01 -4.51 2.80
CA PHE A 171 -12.14 -4.87 1.39
C PHE A 171 -13.40 -4.27 0.75
N ARG A 172 -14.52 -4.28 1.48
CA ARG A 172 -15.78 -3.69 1.02
C ARG A 172 -15.65 -2.17 0.84
N LEU A 173 -14.99 -1.49 1.78
CA LEU A 173 -14.76 -0.05 1.74
C LEU A 173 -13.84 0.36 0.58
N ALA A 174 -12.84 -0.46 0.25
CA ALA A 174 -11.90 -0.16 -0.84
C ALA A 174 -12.58 -0.09 -2.23
N VAL A 175 -13.74 -0.71 -2.42
CA VAL A 175 -14.49 -0.73 -3.69
C VAL A 175 -15.63 0.29 -3.69
N ALA A 176 -16.01 0.84 -2.54
CA ALA A 176 -17.14 1.77 -2.41
C ALA A 176 -16.83 3.23 -2.81
N ASN A 177 -15.67 3.49 -3.43
CA ASN A 177 -15.22 4.82 -3.87
C ASN A 177 -15.53 5.10 -5.34
#